data_AF-A0A941L9D9-F1
#
_entry.id   AF-A0A941L9D9-F1
#
_cell.length_a   1.000
_cell.length_b   1.000
_cell.length_c   1.000
_cell.angle_alpha   90.00
_cell.angle_beta   90.00
_cell.angle_gamma   90.00
#
_symmetry.space_group_name_H-M   'P 1'
#
loop_
_entity.id
_entity.type
_entity.pdbx_description
1 polymer ?
#
loop_
_entity_poly.entity_id
_entity_poly.type
_entity_poly.pdbx_seq_one_letter_code
_entity_poly.pdbx_strand_id
1 'polypeptide(L)'
;MIENIHYLDLSKEDTANLIKSCSLYHSNSGITFKVFKFNQSVLVIEVRQEKNVKEKYLTPKELADRTKDLFSHFYPDHNIKVGTKPYTGKV
;
A
#
# COMPACT_ATOMS: atom_id res chain seq x y z
N MET A 1 -1.94 2.39 7.28
CA MET A 1 -2.37 3.76 6.99
C MET A 1 -2.16 4.02 5.50
N ILE A 2 -3.03 4.82 4.88
CA ILE A 2 -2.93 5.21 3.47
C ILE A 2 -3.00 6.74 3.35
N GLU A 3 -2.05 7.32 2.62
CA GLU A 3 -2.00 8.74 2.26
C GLU A 3 -2.57 8.98 0.87
N ASN A 4 -3.11 10.18 0.64
CA ASN A 4 -3.65 10.63 -0.64
C ASN A 4 -4.77 9.75 -1.22
N ILE A 5 -5.59 9.17 -0.33
CA ILE A 5 -6.71 8.33 -0.75
C ILE A 5 -7.74 9.07 -1.61
N HIS A 6 -7.82 10.41 -1.51
CA HIS A 6 -8.71 11.23 -2.32
C HIS A 6 -8.37 11.23 -3.83
N TYR A 7 -7.20 10.71 -4.24
CA TYR A 7 -6.91 10.47 -5.66
C TYR A 7 -7.57 9.22 -6.21
N LEU A 8 -8.06 8.33 -5.35
CA LEU A 8 -8.70 7.09 -5.75
C LEU A 8 -10.18 7.36 -6.04
N ASP A 9 -10.63 6.89 -7.20
CA ASP A 9 -12.05 6.84 -7.52
C ASP A 9 -12.61 5.49 -7.02
N LEU A 10 -13.12 5.48 -5.79
CA LEU A 10 -13.73 4.32 -5.15
C LEU A 10 -15.08 4.71 -4.57
N SER A 11 -15.98 3.72 -4.47
CA SER A 11 -17.20 3.87 -3.68
C SER A 11 -16.85 4.18 -2.21
N LYS A 12 -17.80 4.76 -1.47
CA LYS A 12 -17.59 5.02 -0.02
C LYS A 12 -17.33 3.74 0.76
N GLU A 13 -17.97 2.63 0.36
CA GLU A 13 -17.80 1.32 0.96
C GLU A 13 -16.39 0.77 0.69
N ASP A 14 -15.96 0.78 -0.57
CA ASP A 14 -14.62 0.31 -0.95
C ASP A 14 -13.52 1.17 -0.34
N THR A 15 -13.74 2.48 -0.26
CA THR A 15 -12.85 3.40 0.45
C THR A 15 -12.69 3.00 1.91
N ALA A 16 -13.80 2.71 2.60
CA ALA A 16 -13.76 2.28 4.00
C ALA A 16 -13.06 0.91 4.16
N ASN A 17 -13.33 -0.03 3.25
CA ASN A 17 -12.69 -1.34 3.24
C ASN A 17 -11.17 -1.25 3.00
N LEU A 18 -10.73 -0.41 2.05
CA LEU A 18 -9.33 -0.16 1.78
C LEU A 18 -8.64 0.48 2.99
N ILE A 19 -9.25 1.50 3.61
CA ILE A 19 -8.72 2.15 4.82
C ILE A 19 -8.53 1.12 5.93
N LYS A 20 -9.52 0.25 6.17
CA LYS A 20 -9.46 -0.79 7.19
C LYS A 20 -8.31 -1.77 6.91
N SER A 21 -8.20 -2.27 5.68
CA SER A 21 -7.12 -3.17 5.25
C SER A 21 -5.74 -2.52 5.42
N CYS A 22 -5.55 -1.29 4.92
CA CYS A 22 -4.30 -0.56 5.10
C CYS A 22 -3.97 -0.29 6.58
N SER A 23 -4.98 -0.13 7.44
CA SER A 23 -4.78 0.06 8.88
C SER A 23 -4.25 -1.21 9.54
N LEU A 24 -4.77 -2.39 9.17
CA LEU A 24 -4.26 -3.68 9.64
C LEU A 24 -2.79 -3.90 9.25
N TYR A 25 -2.41 -3.54 8.03
CA TYR A 25 -1.02 -3.58 7.57
C TYR A 25 -0.09 -2.71 8.42
N HIS A 26 -0.55 -1.50 8.79
CA HIS A 26 0.23 -0.60 9.64
C HIS A 26 0.35 -1.12 11.06
N SER A 27 -0.75 -1.48 11.71
CA SER A 27 -0.73 -1.99 13.09
C SER A 27 0.08 -3.28 13.23
N ASN A 28 0.07 -4.16 12.22
CA ASN A 28 0.75 -5.44 12.31
C ASN A 28 2.22 -5.42 11.87
N SER A 29 2.59 -4.54 10.94
CA SER A 29 3.88 -4.63 10.25
C SER A 29 4.53 -3.28 9.98
N GLY A 30 3.94 -2.18 10.45
CA GLY A 30 4.45 -0.82 10.20
C GLY A 30 4.38 -0.42 8.73
N ILE A 31 3.50 -1.04 7.95
CA ILE A 31 3.41 -0.79 6.50
C ILE A 31 2.45 0.36 6.23
N THR A 32 2.91 1.35 5.47
CA THR A 32 2.13 2.50 5.01
C THR A 32 2.13 2.58 3.49
N PHE A 33 1.05 3.15 2.95
CA PHE A 33 0.84 3.29 1.51
C PHE A 33 0.62 4.75 1.16
N LYS A 34 1.15 5.18 0.02
CA LYS A 34 0.95 6.53 -0.51
C LYS A 34 0.59 6.47 -1.98
N VAL A 35 -0.56 7.02 -2.33
CA VAL A 35 -0.99 7.14 -3.73
C VAL A 35 -0.24 8.33 -4.36
N PHE A 36 0.51 8.06 -5.42
CA PHE A 36 1.26 9.06 -6.17
C PHE A 36 0.55 9.49 -7.45
N LYS A 37 -0.06 8.53 -8.15
CA LYS A 37 -0.75 8.77 -9.41
C LYS A 37 -1.88 7.78 -9.58
N PHE A 38 -3.02 8.28 -10.01
CA PHE A 38 -4.17 7.48 -10.41
C PHE A 38 -4.72 8.04 -11.74
N ASN A 39 -4.98 7.16 -12.69
CA ASN A 39 -5.71 7.44 -13.92
C ASN A 39 -6.41 6.16 -14.39
N GLN A 40 -7.11 6.22 -15.53
CA GLN A 40 -7.94 5.13 -16.05
C GLN A 40 -7.25 3.77 -16.23
N SER A 41 -5.91 3.70 -16.33
CA SER A 41 -5.19 2.44 -16.60
C SER A 41 -3.98 2.21 -15.72
N VAL A 42 -3.55 3.19 -14.94
CA VAL A 42 -2.32 3.13 -14.14
C VAL A 42 -2.57 3.65 -12.74
N LEU A 43 -2.18 2.82 -11.77
CA LEU A 43 -2.13 3.17 -10.36
C LEU A 43 -0.68 3.08 -9.88
N VAL A 44 -0.14 4.20 -9.41
CA VAL A 44 1.22 4.28 -8.85
C VAL A 44 1.13 4.49 -7.35
N ILE A 45 1.66 3.52 -6.61
CA ILE A 45 1.66 3.51 -5.15
C ILE A 45 3.09 3.38 -4.67
N GLU A 46 3.45 4.17 -3.66
CA GLU A 46 4.61 3.88 -2.84
C GLU A 46 4.17 3.11 -1.60
N VAL A 47 4.88 2.04 -1.30
CA VAL A 47 4.74 1.31 -0.05
C VAL A 47 6.01 1.47 0.76
N ARG A 48 5.84 1.83 2.04
CA ARG A 48 6.94 1.96 2.99
C ARG A 48 6.71 1.01 4.14
N GLN A 49 7.78 0.42 4.64
CA GLN A 49 7.76 -0.26 5.92
C GLN A 49 8.59 0.52 6.94
N GLU A 50 7.99 0.80 8.07
CA GLU A 50 8.62 1.44 9.21
C GLU A 50 9.12 0.40 10.22
N LYS A 51 9.90 0.85 11.19
CA LYS A 51 10.30 0.02 12.32
C LYS A 51 9.04 -0.50 13.03
N ASN A 52 8.94 -1.81 13.21
CA ASN A 52 7.85 -2.44 13.93
C ASN A 52 8.38 -3.34 15.06
N VAL A 53 7.56 -3.57 16.09
CA VAL A 53 7.91 -4.33 17.31
C VAL A 53 8.15 -5.82 17.07
N LYS A 54 7.68 -6.36 15.94
CA LYS A 54 7.85 -7.78 15.60
C LYS A 54 9.19 -8.05 14.92
N GLU A 55 9.93 -7.01 14.54
CA GLU A 55 11.22 -7.08 13.83
C GLU A 55 11.17 -7.94 12.55
N LYS A 56 9.98 -8.07 11.97
CA LYS A 56 9.75 -8.75 10.70
C LYS A 56 9.69 -7.71 9.59
N TYR A 57 10.77 -7.65 8.82
CA TYR A 57 10.90 -6.72 7.70
C TYR A 57 10.83 -7.47 6.38
N LEU A 58 10.03 -6.93 5.48
CA LEU A 58 9.78 -7.48 4.16
C LEU A 58 10.82 -6.95 3.17
N THR A 59 11.22 -7.81 2.25
CA THR A 59 12.02 -7.42 1.09
C THR A 59 11.24 -6.47 0.18
N PRO A 60 11.92 -5.70 -0.69
CA PRO A 60 11.26 -4.93 -1.74
C PRO A 60 10.22 -5.73 -2.53
N LYS A 61 10.57 -6.97 -2.92
CA LYS A 61 9.69 -7.84 -3.69
C LYS A 61 8.41 -8.18 -2.91
N GLU A 62 8.55 -8.61 -1.66
CA GLU A 62 7.39 -8.94 -0.82
C GLU A 62 6.48 -7.74 -0.56
N LEU A 63 7.06 -6.54 -0.39
CA LEU A 63 6.27 -5.31 -0.28
C LEU A 63 5.49 -5.04 -1.56
N ALA A 64 6.16 -5.13 -2.72
CA ALA A 64 5.51 -4.91 -4.01
C ALA A 64 4.39 -5.93 -4.26
N ASP A 65 4.62 -7.21 -3.98
CA ASP A 65 3.66 -8.28 -4.21
C ASP A 65 2.43 -8.11 -3.31
N ARG A 66 2.60 -7.81 -2.02
CA ARG A 66 1.48 -7.55 -1.10
C ARG A 66 0.70 -6.29 -1.45
N THR A 67 1.38 -5.23 -1.90
CA THR A 67 0.70 -4.02 -2.37
C THR A 67 -0.12 -4.32 -3.62
N LYS A 68 0.42 -5.07 -4.58
CA LYS A 68 -0.33 -5.45 -5.78
C LYS A 68 -1.56 -6.28 -5.42
N ASP A 69 -1.39 -7.31 -4.60
CA ASP A 69 -2.48 -8.19 -4.15
C ASP A 69 -3.62 -7.40 -3.50
N LEU A 70 -3.30 -6.49 -2.57
CA LEU A 70 -4.28 -5.63 -1.92
C LEU A 70 -5.03 -4.73 -2.91
N PHE A 71 -4.29 -4.02 -3.78
CA PHE A 71 -4.89 -3.00 -4.64
C PHE A 71 -5.52 -3.56 -5.91
N SER A 72 -5.13 -4.76 -6.37
CA SER A 72 -5.78 -5.45 -7.49
C SER A 72 -7.20 -5.87 -7.18
N HIS A 73 -7.54 -6.05 -5.90
CA HIS A 73 -8.93 -6.30 -5.49
C HIS A 73 -9.85 -5.12 -5.83
N PHE A 74 -9.36 -3.89 -5.66
CA PHE A 74 -10.12 -2.66 -5.91
C PHE A 74 -9.97 -2.15 -7.35
N TYR A 75 -8.85 -2.47 -8.00
CA TYR A 75 -8.49 -2.01 -9.34
C TYR A 75 -7.99 -3.17 -10.21
N PRO A 76 -8.85 -4.16 -10.52
CA PRO A 76 -8.43 -5.39 -11.21
C PRO A 76 -7.88 -5.13 -12.62
N ASP A 77 -8.37 -4.11 -13.31
CA ASP A 77 -7.98 -3.77 -14.68
C ASP A 77 -6.84 -2.75 -14.77
N HIS A 78 -6.31 -2.28 -13.63
CA HIS A 78 -5.23 -1.28 -13.63
C HIS A 78 -3.85 -1.93 -13.65
N ASN A 79 -2.93 -1.31 -14.38
CA ASN A 79 -1.51 -1.59 -14.25
C ASN A 79 -0.97 -0.96 -12.96
N ILE A 80 -0.82 -1.76 -11.91
CA ILE A 80 -0.34 -1.32 -10.60
C ILE A 80 1.20 -1.31 -10.57
N LYS A 81 1.75 -0.10 -10.48
CA LYS A 81 3.19 0.15 -10.31
C LYS A 81 3.48 0.48 -8.85
N VAL A 82 4.40 -0.27 -8.26
CA VAL A 82 4.73 -0.14 -6.84
C VAL A 82 6.17 0.32 -6.66
N GLY A 83 6.36 1.47 -6.02
CA GLY A 83 7.65 1.89 -5.47
C GLY A 83 7.78 1.39 -4.04
N THR A 84 8.93 0.82 -3.67
CA THR A 84 9.10 0.17 -2.36
C THR A 84 10.18 0.84 -1.54
N LYS A 85 9.87 1.13 -0.27
CA LYS A 85 10.82 1.62 0.73
C LYS A 85 10.83 0.65 1.92
N PRO A 86 11.57 -0.47 1.85
CA PRO A 86 11.70 -1.38 2.98
C PRO A 86 12.43 -0.70 4.14
N TYR A 87 12.21 -1.21 5.35
CA TYR A 87 13.04 -0.83 6.48
C TYR A 87 14.40 -1.52 6.39
N THR A 88 15.49 -0.75 6.39
CA THR A 88 16.87 -1.29 6.25
C THR A 88 17.71 -1.17 7.52
N GLY A 89 17.12 -0.84 8.67
CA GLY A 89 17.82 -0.85 9.96
C GLY A 89 18.93 0.20 10.15
N LYS A 90 19.16 1.11 9.19
CA LYS A 90 20.15 2.17 9.36
C LYS A 90 19.55 3.36 10.11
N VAL A 91 19.98 3.44 11.37
CA VAL A 91 19.97 4.61 12.26
C VAL A 91 20.72 5.78 11.63
#